data_AF-A0A524KPY2-F1
#
_entry.id   AF-A0A524KPY2-F1
#
_cell.length_a   1.000
_cell.length_b   1.000
_cell.length_c   1.000
_cell.angle_alpha   90.00
_cell.angle_beta   90.00
_cell.angle_gamma   90.00
#
_symmetry.space_group_name_H-M   'P 1'
#
loop_
_entity.id
_entity.type
_entity.pdbx_description
1 polymer ?
#
loop_
_entity_poly.entity_id
_entity_poly.type
_entity_poly.pdbx_seq_one_letter_code
_entity_poly.pdbx_strand_id
1 'polypeptide(L)' 'MKHGNVLMERFESAVLADNPAGDPHARTVPVYLPPSYGTDPTRRYPVIFVLAGFTGRGRMLLNDNPWSP' A
#
# COMPACT_ATOMS: atom_id res chain seq x y z
N MET A 1 15.17 12.94 -13.42
CA MET A 1 14.62 13.27 -12.09
C MET A 1 14.75 12.03 -11.20
N LYS A 2 14.93 12.18 -9.88
CA LYS A 2 14.94 11.03 -8.96
C LYS A 2 13.49 10.67 -8.63
N HIS A 3 13.05 9.47 -8.98
CA HIS A 3 11.69 8.99 -8.71
C HIS A 3 11.67 8.05 -7.51
N GLY A 4 10.60 8.10 -6.72
CA GLY A 4 10.33 7.07 -5.71
C GLY A 4 9.70 5.84 -6.37
N ASN A 5 9.69 4.72 -5.65
CA ASN A 5 9.09 3.47 -6.12
C ASN A 5 7.81 3.19 -5.35
N VAL A 6 6.81 2.65 -6.05
CA VAL A 6 5.59 2.14 -5.41
C VAL A 6 5.62 0.62 -5.51
N LEU A 7 5.55 -0.05 -4.36
CA LEU A 7 5.43 -1.51 -4.25
C LEU A 7 3.99 -1.87 -3.92
N MET A 8 3.50 -2.98 -4.46
CA MET A 8 2.21 -3.57 -4.08
C MET A 8 2.47 -4.74 -3.16
N GLU A 9 2.48 -4.48 -1.86
CA GLU A 9 2.79 -5.48 -0.84
C GLU A 9 1.56 -6.31 -0.50
N ARG A 10 1.73 -7.64 -0.43
CA ARG A 10 0.68 -8.53 0.07
C ARG A 10 0.87 -8.74 1.57
N PHE A 11 -0.16 -8.46 2.34
CA PHE A 11 -0.17 -8.59 3.80
C PHE A 11 -1.28 -9.57 4.21
N GLU A 12 -0.92 -10.56 5.03
CA GLU A 12 -1.86 -11.52 5.61
C GLU A 12 -2.29 -11.02 6.99
N SER A 13 -3.56 -10.65 7.15
CA SER A 13 -4.08 -10.08 8.40
C SER A 13 -4.66 -11.17 9.31
N ALA A 14 -3.98 -11.45 10.42
CA ALA A 14 -4.50 -12.37 11.44
C ALA A 14 -5.84 -11.90 12.04
N VAL A 15 -6.06 -10.58 12.13
CA VAL A 15 -7.29 -10.00 12.70
C VAL A 15 -8.50 -10.17 11.78
N LEU A 16 -8.26 -10.33 10.47
CA LEU A 16 -9.32 -10.54 9.48
C LEU A 16 -9.57 -12.02 9.17
N ALA A 17 -8.85 -12.93 9.82
CA ALA A 17 -9.10 -14.36 9.69
C ALA A 17 -10.56 -14.66 10.07
N ASP A 18 -11.22 -15.47 9.25
CA ASP A 18 -12.62 -15.88 9.45
C ASP A 18 -13.62 -14.73 9.63
N ASN A 19 -13.36 -13.60 8.96
CA ASN A 19 -14.28 -12.46 8.96
C ASN A 19 -15.70 -12.90 8.53
N PRO A 20 -16.76 -12.58 9.30
CA PRO A 20 -18.14 -13.00 9.00
C PRO A 20 -18.66 -12.63 7.60
N ALA A 21 -18.18 -11.55 7.01
CA ALA A 21 -18.55 -11.16 5.64
C ALA A 21 -17.86 -12.02 4.56
N GLY A 22 -16.91 -12.88 4.95
CA GLY A 22 -16.21 -13.82 4.08
C GLY A 22 -15.16 -13.20 3.17
N ASP A 23 -14.89 -11.89 3.29
CA ASP A 23 -13.87 -11.24 2.48
C ASP A 23 -12.44 -11.66 2.87
N PRO A 24 -11.49 -11.68 1.91
CA PRO A 24 -10.16 -12.22 2.14
C PRO A 24 -9.38 -11.47 3.22
N HIS A 25 -8.73 -12.21 4.12
CA HIS A 25 -7.81 -11.66 5.12
C HIS A 25 -6.46 -11.22 4.51
N ALA A 26 -6.11 -11.78 3.35
CA ALA A 26 -5.01 -11.32 2.51
C ALA A 26 -5.36 -9.99 1.83
N ARG A 27 -4.57 -8.96 2.06
CA ARG A 27 -4.77 -7.61 1.47
C ARG A 27 -3.55 -7.20 0.66
N THR A 28 -3.78 -6.57 -0.48
CA THR A 28 -2.71 -5.91 -1.25
C THR A 28 -2.70 -4.41 -0.92
N VAL A 29 -1.60 -3.91 -0.37
CA VAL A 29 -1.42 -2.52 0.06
C VAL A 29 -0.31 -1.82 -0.72
N PRO A 30 -0.54 -0.62 -1.26
CA PRO A 30 0.52 0.16 -1.90
C PRO A 30 1.49 0.74 -0.84
N VAL A 31 2.78 0.66 -1.11
CA VAL A 31 3.86 1.23 -0.28
C VAL A 31 4.74 2.12 -1.14
N TYR A 32 4.84 3.40 -0.77
CA TYR A 32 5.77 4.33 -1.41
C TYR A 32 7.13 4.29 -0.72
N LEU A 33 8.18 4.13 -1.51
CA LEU A 33 9.58 4.20 -1.09
C LEU A 33 10.23 5.44 -1.70
N PRO A 34 10.90 6.29 -0.90
CA PRO A 34 11.58 7.48 -1.42
C PRO A 34 12.73 7.09 -2.35
N PRO A 35 13.17 7.98 -3.26
CA PRO A 35 14.25 7.68 -4.22
C PRO A 35 15.58 7.24 -3.59
N SER A 36 15.80 7.53 -2.31
CA SER A 36 17.00 7.15 -1.56
C SER A 36 16.90 5.79 -0.87
N TYR A 37 15.76 5.10 -0.92
CA TYR A 37 15.53 3.90 -0.12
C TYR A 37 16.54 2.78 -0.41
N GLY A 38 16.97 2.62 -1.66
CA GLY A 38 17.93 1.59 -2.06
C GLY A 38 19.40 1.98 -1.95
N THR A 39 19.75 3.19 -1.48
CA THR A 39 21.13 3.70 -1.52
C THR A 39 21.96 3.35 -0.28
N ASP A 40 21.31 3.11 0.86
CA ASP A 40 21.95 2.77 2.12
C ASP A 40 21.06 1.78 2.89
N PRO A 41 21.48 0.51 3.08
CA PRO A 41 20.67 -0.52 3.73
C PRO A 41 20.49 -0.29 5.24
N THR A 42 21.29 0.59 5.86
CA THR A 42 21.21 0.89 7.29
C THR A 42 20.26 2.05 7.60
N ARG A 43 20.00 2.90 6.60
CA ARG A 43 19.12 4.06 6.75
C ARG A 43 17.67 3.64 6.99
N ARG A 44 17.04 4.27 7.98
CA ARG A 44 15.61 4.12 8.27
C ARG A 44 14.84 5.38 7.90
N TYR A 45 13.55 5.23 7.64
CA TYR A 45 12.63 6.31 7.28
C TYR A 45 11.43 6.29 8.23
N PRO A 46 10.85 7.44 8.59
CA PRO A 46 9.56 7.47 9.27
C PRO A 46 8.47 6.87 8.36
N VAL A 47 7.45 6.29 8.99
CA VAL A 47 6.32 5.68 8.27
C VAL A 47 5.08 6.55 8.46
N ILE A 48 4.39 6.82 7.36
CA ILE A 48 3.10 7.51 7.36
C ILE A 48 2.06 6.54 6.82
N PHE A 49 0.98 6.34 7.58
CA PHE A 49 -0.18 5.58 7.11
C PHE A 49 -1.19 6.55 6.51
N VAL A 50 -1.56 6.31 5.26
CA VAL A 50 -2.56 7.11 4.54
C VAL A 50 -3.77 6.21 4.26
N LEU A 51 -4.91 6.59 4.80
CA LEU A 51 -6.14 5.82 4.70
C LEU A 51 -7.07 6.43 3.65
N ALA A 52 -7.70 5.58 2.85
CA ALA A 52 -8.73 6.03 1.91
C ALA A 52 -10.01 6.42 2.66
N GLY A 53 -10.76 7.37 2.10
CA GLY A 53 -12.09 7.74 2.60
C GLY A 53 -13.13 6.64 2.36
N PHE A 54 -14.36 6.90 2.82
CA PHE A 54 -15.52 6.02 2.56
C PHE A 54 -15.63 5.67 1.07
N THR A 55 -15.95 4.41 0.77
CA THR A 55 -15.95 3.77 -0.57
C THR A 55 -14.60 3.72 -1.30
N GLY A 56 -13.53 4.23 -0.71
CA GLY A 56 -12.20 4.22 -1.29
C GLY A 56 -11.40 2.94 -1.03
N ARG A 57 -10.36 2.71 -1.85
CA ARG A 57 -9.32 1.70 -1.63
C ARG A 57 -7.94 2.34 -1.72
N GLY A 58 -6.93 1.76 -1.06
CA GLY A 58 -5.59 2.36 -0.96
C GLY A 58 -4.97 2.78 -2.30
N ARG A 59 -5.19 2.00 -3.37
CA ARG A 59 -4.70 2.32 -4.73
C ARG A 59 -5.23 3.63 -5.30
N MET A 60 -6.42 4.09 -4.91
CA MET A 60 -7.00 5.34 -5.42
C MET A 60 -6.15 6.56 -5.04
N LEU A 61 -5.36 6.48 -3.96
CA LEU A 61 -4.40 7.51 -3.57
C LEU A 61 -3.22 7.67 -4.54
N LEU A 62 -3.09 6.74 -5.50
CA LEU A 62 -2.08 6.77 -6.56
C LEU A 62 -2.66 7.24 -7.90
N ASN A 63 -3.87 7.82 -7.90
CA ASN A 63 -4.64 8.12 -9.11
C ASN A 63 -4.94 6.86 -9.95
N ASP A 64 -5.04 5.70 -9.30
CA ASP A 64 -5.51 4.46 -9.92
C ASP A 64 -6.98 4.62 -10.33
N ASN A 65 -7.24 4.63 -11.63
CA ASN A 65 -8.59 4.64 -12.19
C ASN A 65 -8.86 3.28 -12.87
N PRO A 66 -9.76 2.45 -12.33
CA PRO A 66 -10.09 1.15 -12.92
C PRO A 66 -10.75 1.22 -14.30
N TRP A 67 -11.16 2.41 -14.75
CA TRP A 67 -11.80 2.66 -16.06
C TRP A 67 -10.91 3.40 -17.05
N SER A 68 -9.69 3.77 -16.64
CA SER A 68 -8.68 4.29 -17.58
C SER A 68 -7.99 3.10 -18.26
N PRO A 69 -7.79 3.16 -19.60
CA PRO A 69 -7.07 2.12 -20.33
C PRO A 69 -5.61 1.97 -19.87
#